data_AF-A0A954RVM1-F1
#
_entry.id   AF-A0A954RVM1-F1
#
_cell.length_a   1.000
_cell.length_b   1.000
_cell.length_c   1.000
_cell.angle_alpha   90.00
_cell.angle_beta   90.00
_cell.angle_gamma   90.00
#
_symmetry.space_group_name_H-M   'P 1'
#
loop_
_entity.id
_entity.type
_entity.pdbx_description
1 polymer ?
#
loop_
_entity_poly.entity_id
_entity_poly.type
_entity_poly.pdbx_seq_one_letter_code
_entity_poly.pdbx_strand_id
1 'polypeptide(L)'
;MPSSAEILSDLQGLLANFQGREYSGEINRDTRFFDDLAFVSIDAVVLGETLQEMYGKPLPFPQFLAAAAERGAEDLEVGELADFLAENL
;
A
#
# COMPACT_ATOMS: atom_id res chain seq x y z
N MET A 1 13.19 6.27 11.96
CA MET A 1 12.46 6.09 10.70
C MET A 1 12.21 4.60 10.58
N PRO A 2 10.97 4.15 10.42
CA PRO A 2 10.67 2.73 10.24
C PRO A 2 11.38 2.25 8.97
N SER A 3 11.98 1.06 9.02
CA SER A 3 12.64 0.49 7.83
C SER A 3 11.59 -0.05 6.86
N SER A 4 11.87 -0.13 5.55
CA SER A 4 10.92 -0.70 4.57
C SER A 4 10.46 -2.12 4.96
N ALA A 5 11.27 -2.87 5.73
CA ALA A 5 10.88 -4.17 6.29
C ALA A 5 9.84 -4.08 7.42
N GLU A 6 9.91 -3.07 8.29
CA GLU A 6 8.92 -2.85 9.35
C GLU A 6 7.59 -2.40 8.76
N ILE A 7 7.64 -1.45 7.83
CA ILE A 7 6.47 -0.98 7.09
C ILE A 7 5.81 -2.11 6.32
N LEU A 8 6.61 -2.98 5.68
CA LEU A 8 6.06 -4.15 5.00
C LEU A 8 5.28 -5.05 5.97
N SER A 9 5.80 -5.29 7.18
CA SER A 9 5.08 -6.06 8.21
C SER A 9 3.80 -5.37 8.66
N ASP A 10 3.80 -4.04 8.82
CA ASP A 10 2.60 -3.28 9.15
C ASP A 10 1.56 -3.35 8.01
N LEU A 11 2.00 -3.22 6.76
CA LEU A 11 1.17 -3.38 5.57
C LEU A 11 0.61 -4.81 5.48
N GLN A 12 1.40 -5.84 5.76
CA GLN A 12 0.90 -7.23 5.79
C GLN A 12 -0.25 -7.37 6.78
N GLY A 13 -0.10 -6.84 8.00
CA GLY A 13 -1.15 -6.88 9.01
C GLY A 13 -2.40 -6.10 8.59
N LEU A 14 -2.22 -4.94 7.98
CA LEU A 14 -3.32 -4.10 7.49
C LEU A 14 -4.07 -4.76 6.33
N LEU A 15 -3.32 -5.27 5.34
CA LEU A 15 -3.84 -5.86 4.11
C LEU A 15 -4.46 -7.24 4.35
N ALA A 16 -4.00 -7.98 5.37
CA ALA A 16 -4.60 -9.24 5.78
C ALA A 16 -6.07 -9.09 6.21
N ASN A 17 -6.49 -7.92 6.68
CA ASN A 17 -7.89 -7.62 7.02
C ASN A 17 -8.28 -6.20 6.60
N PHE A 18 -8.11 -5.90 5.31
CA PHE A 18 -8.46 -4.58 4.78
C PHE A 18 -9.92 -4.52 4.37
N GLN A 19 -10.68 -3.58 4.94
CA GLN A 19 -12.11 -3.38 4.67
C GLN A 19 -12.98 -4.66 4.82
N GLY A 20 -12.62 -5.54 5.75
CA GLY A 20 -13.33 -6.81 5.98
C GLY A 20 -13.06 -7.88 4.92
N ARG A 21 -12.07 -7.67 4.04
CA ARG A 21 -11.53 -8.71 3.17
C ARG A 21 -10.38 -9.40 3.89
N GLU A 22 -10.62 -10.63 4.35
CA GLU A 22 -9.59 -11.46 4.94
C GLU A 22 -8.74 -12.09 3.82
N TYR A 23 -7.50 -11.64 3.70
CA TYR A 23 -6.54 -12.24 2.78
C TYR A 23 -5.68 -13.25 3.54
N SER A 24 -5.80 -14.52 3.19
CA SER A 24 -5.07 -15.63 3.83
C SER A 24 -3.77 -16.01 3.10
N GLY A 25 -3.47 -15.36 1.98
CA GLY A 25 -2.23 -15.58 1.25
C GLY A 25 -1.03 -14.91 1.90
N GLU A 26 0.17 -15.20 1.38
CA GLU A 26 1.39 -14.52 1.83
C GLU A 26 1.51 -13.17 1.12
N ILE A 27 1.47 -12.08 1.88
CA ILE A 27 1.68 -10.73 1.36
C ILE A 27 3.18 -10.44 1.41
N ASN A 28 3.79 -10.35 0.24
CA ASN A 28 5.20 -10.04 0.05
C ASN A 28 5.34 -8.77 -0.80
N ARG A 29 6.59 -8.39 -1.13
CA ARG A 29 6.86 -7.16 -1.89
C ARG A 29 6.34 -7.22 -3.33
N ASP A 30 6.29 -8.41 -3.91
CA ASP A 30 5.80 -8.69 -5.26
C ASP A 30 4.26 -8.80 -5.30
N THR A 31 3.59 -8.78 -4.13
CA THR A 31 2.13 -8.83 -4.07
C THR A 31 1.55 -7.61 -4.75
N ARG A 32 0.65 -7.88 -5.69
CA ARG A 32 -0.02 -6.89 -6.53
C ARG A 32 -1.36 -6.49 -5.93
N PHE A 33 -1.63 -5.19 -5.86
CA PHE A 33 -2.85 -4.66 -5.29
C PHE A 33 -4.08 -5.05 -6.13
N PHE A 34 -4.03 -4.90 -7.44
CA PHE A 34 -5.20 -5.13 -8.29
C PHE A 34 -5.34 -6.61 -8.67
N ASP A 35 -4.24 -7.28 -9.02
CA ASP A 35 -4.27 -8.68 -9.46
C ASP A 35 -4.37 -9.67 -8.30
N ASP A 36 -3.66 -9.43 -7.18
CA ASP A 36 -3.56 -10.39 -6.08
C ASP A 36 -4.58 -10.09 -4.96
N LEU A 37 -4.65 -8.82 -4.53
CA LEU A 37 -5.57 -8.38 -3.49
C LEU A 37 -6.97 -8.00 -4.02
N ALA A 38 -7.15 -8.03 -5.35
CA ALA A 38 -8.39 -7.61 -6.02
C ALA A 38 -8.84 -6.20 -5.60
N PHE A 39 -7.89 -5.29 -5.35
CA PHE A 39 -8.19 -3.90 -5.05
C PHE A 39 -8.67 -3.21 -6.32
N VAL A 40 -9.51 -2.20 -6.13
CA VAL A 40 -9.87 -1.24 -7.17
C VAL A 40 -9.32 0.14 -6.83
N SER A 41 -9.35 1.07 -7.77
CA SER A 41 -8.74 2.40 -7.59
C SER A 41 -9.24 3.14 -6.34
N ILE A 42 -10.49 2.90 -5.92
CA ILE A 42 -11.03 3.45 -4.67
C ILE A 42 -10.41 2.82 -3.42
N ASP A 43 -10.12 1.51 -3.44
CA ASP A 43 -9.48 0.81 -2.31
C ASP A 43 -8.07 1.38 -2.07
N ALA A 44 -7.35 1.72 -3.14
CA ALA A 44 -6.03 2.35 -3.03
C ALA A 44 -6.09 3.74 -2.38
N VAL A 45 -7.10 4.57 -2.73
CA VAL A 45 -7.30 5.88 -2.09
C VAL A 45 -7.60 5.71 -0.59
N VAL A 46 -8.51 4.80 -0.25
CA VAL A 46 -8.88 4.50 1.15
C VAL A 46 -7.69 3.94 1.94
N LEU A 47 -6.84 3.12 1.31
CA LEU A 47 -5.62 2.62 1.92
C LEU A 47 -4.69 3.77 2.28
N GLY A 48 -4.50 4.73 1.38
CA GLY A 48 -3.72 5.94 1.63
C GLY A 48 -4.25 6.75 2.81
N GLU A 49 -5.57 6.92 2.93
CA GLU A 49 -6.19 7.57 4.10
C GLU A 49 -5.94 6.79 5.39
N THR A 50 -6.14 5.47 5.35
CA THR A 50 -5.92 4.58 6.51
C THR A 50 -4.47 4.64 7.00
N LEU A 51 -3.50 4.67 6.08
CA LEU A 51 -2.09 4.79 6.41
C LEU A 51 -1.77 6.15 7.04
N GLN A 52 -2.35 7.23 6.53
CA GLN A 52 -2.19 8.56 7.12
C GLN A 52 -2.72 8.62 8.56
N GLU A 53 -3.86 7.98 8.82
CA GLU A 53 -4.42 7.85 10.17
C GLU A 53 -3.53 6.97 11.06
N MET A 54 -3.05 5.83 10.54
CA MET A 54 -2.18 4.89 11.27
C MET A 54 -0.87 5.54 11.70
N TYR A 55 -0.20 6.25 10.78
CA TYR A 55 1.07 6.90 11.05
C TYR A 55 0.92 8.32 11.62
N GLY A 56 -0.30 8.85 11.66
CA GLY A 56 -0.59 10.21 12.15
C GLY A 56 0.07 11.32 11.35
N LYS A 57 0.37 11.08 10.06
CA LYS A 57 1.07 12.03 9.19
C LYS A 57 0.39 12.10 7.82
N PRO A 58 0.31 13.29 7.21
CA PRO A 58 -0.17 13.43 5.84
C PRO A 58 0.84 12.79 4.88
N LEU A 59 0.36 11.90 4.02
CA LEU A 59 1.16 11.18 3.04
C LEU A 59 0.68 11.55 1.64
N PRO A 60 1.58 11.86 0.70
CA PRO A 60 1.21 12.23 -0.66
C PRO A 60 0.79 11.01 -1.50
N PHE A 61 -0.10 10.16 -0.98
CA PHE A 61 -0.57 8.94 -1.63
C PHE A 61 -1.19 9.18 -3.02
N PRO A 62 -1.98 10.26 -3.25
CA PRO A 62 -2.46 10.58 -4.60
C PRO A 62 -1.32 10.85 -5.60
N GLN A 63 -0.18 11.39 -5.13
CA GLN A 63 0.99 11.65 -5.98
C GLN A 63 1.70 10.32 -6.31
N PHE A 64 1.76 9.39 -5.36
CA PHE A 64 2.26 8.04 -5.60
C PHE A 64 1.42 7.32 -6.67
N LEU A 65 0.09 7.36 -6.56
CA LEU A 65 -0.81 6.77 -7.56
C LEU A 65 -0.65 7.43 -8.93
N ALA A 66 -0.55 8.76 -8.97
CA ALA A 66 -0.32 9.49 -10.22
C ALA A 66 1.02 9.09 -10.86
N ALA A 67 2.09 9.01 -10.08
CA ALA A 67 3.41 8.62 -10.57
C ALA A 67 3.42 7.18 -11.12
N ALA A 68 2.72 6.25 -10.47
CA ALA A 68 2.55 4.89 -10.98
C ALA A 68 1.76 4.87 -12.30
N ALA A 69 0.65 5.61 -12.38
CA ALA A 69 -0.13 5.73 -13.61
C ALA A 69 0.67 6.39 -14.75
N GLU A 70 1.49 7.42 -14.45
CA GLU A 70 2.38 8.07 -15.42
C GLU A 70 3.48 7.12 -15.94
N ARG A 71 3.95 6.21 -15.10
CA ARG A 71 4.87 5.12 -15.49
C ARG A 71 4.19 4.03 -16.32
N GLY A 72 2.87 4.08 -16.48
CA GLY A 72 2.09 3.05 -17.14
C GLY A 72 1.99 1.77 -16.30
N ALA A 73 2.13 1.87 -14.97
CA ALA A 73 1.94 0.75 -14.08
C ALA A 73 0.44 0.41 -14.06
N GLU A 74 0.10 -0.77 -14.60
CA GLU A 74 -1.27 -1.30 -14.58
C GLU A 74 -1.65 -1.81 -13.17
N ASP A 75 -0.64 -2.13 -12.36
CA ASP A 75 -0.79 -2.63 -11.00
C ASP A 75 0.23 -1.95 -10.06
N LEU A 76 -0.08 -1.96 -8.78
CA LEU A 76 0.81 -1.46 -7.74
C LEU A 76 1.35 -2.64 -6.95
N GLU A 77 2.61 -2.57 -6.56
CA GLU A 77 3.23 -3.57 -5.71
C GLU A 77 3.29 -3.10 -4.26
N VAL A 78 3.10 -4.02 -3.32
CA VAL A 78 3.24 -3.72 -1.88
C VAL A 78 4.66 -3.24 -1.56
N GLY A 79 5.67 -3.73 -2.27
CA GLY A 79 7.05 -3.26 -2.17
C GLY A 79 7.20 -1.78 -2.50
N GLU A 80 6.64 -1.32 -3.63
CA GLU A 80 6.68 0.09 -4.02
C GLU A 80 6.01 0.99 -2.98
N LEU A 81 4.90 0.52 -2.39
CA LEU A 81 4.25 1.24 -1.31
C LEU A 81 5.12 1.29 -0.04
N ALA A 82 5.75 0.18 0.33
CA ALA A 82 6.61 0.11 1.52
C ALA A 82 7.81 1.05 1.39
N ASP A 83 8.45 1.11 0.22
CA ASP A 83 9.55 2.04 -0.05
C ASP A 83 9.08 3.49 -0.07
N PHE A 84 7.93 3.78 -0.70
CA PHE A 84 7.34 5.13 -0.66
C PHE A 84 7.09 5.61 0.78
N LEU A 85 6.53 4.75 1.63
CA LEU A 85 6.31 5.07 3.04
C LEU A 85 7.63 5.24 3.79
N ALA A 86 8.65 4.41 3.52
CA ALA A 86 9.96 4.53 4.16
C ALA A 86 10.64 5.87 3.85
N GLU A 87 10.43 6.42 2.64
CA GLU A 87 10.97 7.71 2.22
C GLU A 87 10.17 8.91 2.75
N ASN A 88 8.88 8.73 3.05
CA ASN A 88 7.96 9.82 3.42
C ASN A 88 7.59 9.87 4.92
N LEU A 89 7.96 8.85 5.73
CA LEU A 89 7.70 8.78 7.18
C LEU A 89 8.83 9.36 8.05
#